data_AF-H0A0L6-F1
#
_entry.id   AF-H0A0L6-F1
#
_cell.length_a   1.000
_cell.length_b   1.000
_cell.length_c   1.000
_cell.angle_alpha   90.00
_cell.angle_beta   90.00
_cell.angle_gamma   90.00
#
_symmetry.space_group_name_H-M   'P 1'
#
loop_
_entity.id
_entity.type
_entity.pdbx_description
1 polymer ?
#
loop_
_entity_poly.entity_id
_entity_poly.type
_entity_poly.pdbx_seq_one_letter_code
_entity_poly.pdbx_strand_id
1 'polypeptide(L)'
;MRGISVAMKFIRTLAAGVAAAAIATPVLAQSCLQPAERTAMEVRALQSQLMVAAIACGQTDQYNAFVSRNQRDLAQAFRTVEAHFKRVHGNSQGQRQLDNYITQLANAQSQDGIDQGTFFCSNVTPLFKQAMAETGPARLASVSYQSNLVVPYALDTCDAAATPARQTTPARRANRTRTASR
;
A
#
# COMPACT_ATOMS: atom_id res chain seq x y z
N MET A 1 -64.25 35.35 23.91
CA MET A 1 -63.80 35.64 25.29
C MET A 1 -62.26 35.75 25.27
N ARG A 2 -61.74 36.91 25.74
CA ARG A 2 -60.42 37.22 26.34
C ARG A 2 -59.32 36.12 26.24
N GLY A 3 -58.15 36.30 25.61
CA GLY A 3 -57.03 37.21 25.98
C GLY A 3 -56.30 36.68 27.23
N ILE A 4 -55.02 36.26 27.21
CA ILE A 4 -53.80 37.06 27.51
C ILE A 4 -52.57 36.13 27.31
N SER A 5 -51.71 36.37 26.31
CA SER A 5 -50.34 36.94 26.37
C SER A 5 -49.26 36.17 27.14
N VAL A 6 -48.24 35.70 26.42
CA VAL A 6 -46.88 35.50 26.96
C VAL A 6 -45.94 36.45 26.22
N ALA A 7 -45.25 37.28 27.01
CA ALA A 7 -44.47 38.42 26.56
C ALA A 7 -43.19 38.00 25.81
N MET A 8 -42.99 38.63 24.65
CA MET A 8 -41.75 38.66 23.88
C MET A 8 -40.70 39.49 24.64
N LYS A 9 -39.59 38.87 25.06
CA LYS A 9 -38.38 39.60 25.46
C LYS A 9 -37.37 39.53 24.33
N PHE A 10 -37.30 40.63 23.58
CA PHE A 10 -36.23 40.91 22.63
C PHE A 10 -34.90 41.05 23.37
N ILE A 11 -33.94 40.19 23.06
CA ILE A 11 -32.52 40.50 23.26
C ILE A 11 -31.84 40.39 21.90
N ARG A 12 -31.45 41.56 21.40
CA ARG A 12 -30.62 41.75 20.21
C ARG A 12 -29.15 41.53 20.61
N THR A 13 -28.51 40.51 20.06
CA THR A 13 -27.05 40.50 19.91
C THR A 13 -26.70 39.96 18.52
N LEU A 14 -26.31 40.88 17.64
CA LEU A 14 -25.63 40.63 16.37
C LEU A 14 -24.16 40.31 16.68
N ALA A 15 -23.73 39.07 16.45
CA ALA A 15 -22.32 38.74 16.25
C ALA A 15 -22.25 37.60 15.23
N ALA A 16 -22.05 37.97 13.96
CA ALA A 16 -21.79 37.06 12.87
C ALA A 16 -20.39 36.43 13.04
N GLY A 17 -20.32 35.28 13.71
CA GLY A 17 -19.16 34.41 13.68
C GLY A 17 -19.24 33.53 12.44
N VAL A 18 -18.38 33.78 11.46
CA VAL A 18 -18.19 32.89 10.31
C VAL A 18 -17.65 31.56 10.83
N ALA A 19 -18.51 30.57 10.97
CA ALA A 19 -18.12 29.20 11.23
C ALA A 19 -17.35 28.69 10.01
N ALA A 20 -16.03 28.63 10.10
CA ALA A 20 -15.21 27.91 9.14
C ALA A 20 -15.54 26.42 9.29
N ALA A 21 -16.51 25.94 8.49
CA ALA A 21 -16.78 24.53 8.34
C ALA A 21 -15.54 23.87 7.72
N ALA A 22 -14.70 23.27 8.56
CA ALA A 22 -13.65 22.38 8.10
C ALA A 22 -14.35 21.21 7.39
N ILE A 23 -14.30 21.22 6.07
CA ILE A 23 -14.79 20.12 5.24
C ILE A 23 -13.84 18.97 5.51
N ALA A 24 -14.20 18.09 6.44
CA ALA A 24 -13.51 16.82 6.62
C ALA A 24 -13.81 15.99 5.37
N THR A 25 -12.93 16.08 4.36
CA THR A 25 -13.00 15.18 3.21
C THR A 25 -12.85 13.77 3.73
N PRO A 26 -13.75 12.83 3.37
CA PRO A 26 -13.54 11.44 3.72
C PRO A 26 -12.19 11.01 3.15
N VAL A 27 -11.30 10.52 4.02
CA VAL A 27 -10.12 9.77 3.57
C VAL A 27 -10.68 8.54 2.87
N LEU A 28 -10.76 8.59 1.55
CA LEU A 28 -10.88 7.37 0.75
C LEU A 28 -9.68 6.51 1.13
N ALA A 29 -9.92 5.24 1.47
CA ALA A 29 -8.83 4.30 1.71
C ALA A 29 -7.96 4.26 0.46
N GLN A 30 -6.80 4.90 0.52
CA GLN A 30 -5.84 4.90 -0.59
C GLN A 30 -5.36 3.46 -0.76
N SER A 31 -5.55 2.90 -1.95
CA SER A 31 -5.19 1.50 -2.25
C SER A 31 -3.68 1.29 -2.42
N CYS A 32 -2.90 2.36 -2.56
CA CYS A 32 -1.45 2.30 -2.64
C CYS A 32 -0.80 1.87 -1.31
N LEU A 33 0.47 1.49 -1.40
CA LEU A 33 1.25 1.03 -0.26
C LEU A 33 1.84 2.20 0.53
N GLN A 34 1.82 2.10 1.85
CA GLN A 34 2.74 2.86 2.68
C GLN A 34 4.16 2.30 2.55
N PRO A 35 5.23 3.08 2.79
CA PRO A 35 6.62 2.59 2.67
C PRO A 35 6.92 1.33 3.49
N ALA A 36 6.35 1.24 4.70
CA ALA A 36 6.47 0.05 5.56
C ALA A 36 5.72 -1.16 4.99
N GLU A 37 4.57 -0.95 4.34
CA GLU A 37 3.81 -2.00 3.67
C GLU A 37 4.60 -2.54 2.46
N ARG A 38 5.20 -1.67 1.63
CA ARG A 38 6.08 -2.09 0.54
C ARG A 38 7.27 -2.92 1.06
N THR A 39 7.94 -2.45 2.10
CA THR A 39 9.04 -3.19 2.74
C THR A 39 8.57 -4.57 3.19
N ALA A 40 7.40 -4.66 3.81
CA ALA A 40 6.85 -5.92 4.28
C ALA A 40 6.48 -6.88 3.13
N MET A 41 5.92 -6.37 2.02
CA MET A 41 5.64 -7.17 0.82
C MET A 41 6.92 -7.81 0.27
N GLU A 42 8.02 -7.04 0.19
CA GLU A 42 9.34 -7.53 -0.25
C GLU A 42 9.92 -8.59 0.69
N VAL A 43 9.77 -8.43 2.01
CA VAL A 43 10.19 -9.48 2.97
C VAL A 43 9.37 -10.76 2.77
N ARG A 44 8.07 -10.65 2.50
CA ARG A 44 7.23 -11.81 2.18
C ARG A 44 7.62 -12.47 0.86
N ALA A 45 8.02 -11.68 -0.15
CA ALA A 45 8.54 -12.17 -1.42
C ALA A 45 9.83 -12.96 -1.22
N LEU A 46 10.79 -12.43 -0.46
CA LEU A 46 12.01 -13.17 -0.10
C LEU A 46 11.71 -14.48 0.60
N GLN A 47 10.85 -14.47 1.63
CA GLN A 47 10.51 -15.69 2.37
C GLN A 47 9.85 -16.74 1.45
N SER A 48 8.93 -16.32 0.60
CA SER A 48 8.25 -17.20 -0.36
C SER A 48 9.25 -17.81 -1.34
N GLN A 49 10.17 -17.01 -1.90
CA GLN A 49 11.17 -17.49 -2.84
C GLN A 49 12.09 -18.53 -2.20
N LEU A 50 12.54 -18.28 -0.97
CA LEU A 50 13.37 -19.22 -0.22
C LEU A 50 12.60 -20.50 0.14
N MET A 51 11.28 -20.44 0.37
CA MET A 51 10.47 -21.64 0.53
C MET A 51 10.37 -22.46 -0.77
N VAL A 52 10.12 -21.80 -1.90
CA VAL A 52 10.10 -22.48 -3.22
C VAL A 52 11.44 -23.15 -3.51
N ALA A 53 12.56 -22.43 -3.27
CA ALA A 53 13.91 -22.98 -3.39
C ALA A 53 14.15 -24.16 -2.44
N ALA A 54 13.65 -24.11 -1.21
CA ALA A 54 13.76 -25.21 -0.25
C ALA A 54 13.13 -26.49 -0.80
N ILE A 55 11.92 -26.38 -1.35
CA ILE A 55 11.17 -27.51 -1.89
C ILE A 55 11.81 -28.03 -3.19
N ALA A 56 12.09 -27.14 -4.15
CA ALA A 56 12.56 -27.54 -5.47
C ALA A 56 14.04 -27.97 -5.49
N CYS A 57 14.87 -27.42 -4.60
CA CYS A 57 16.33 -27.61 -4.61
C CYS A 57 16.86 -28.34 -3.37
N GLY A 58 15.97 -28.88 -2.50
CA GLY A 58 16.35 -29.62 -1.31
C GLY A 58 17.05 -28.78 -0.23
N GLN A 59 16.70 -27.49 -0.10
CA GLN A 59 17.33 -26.54 0.82
C GLN A 59 16.54 -26.30 2.12
N THR A 60 15.78 -27.31 2.58
CA THR A 60 14.92 -27.22 3.76
C THR A 60 15.66 -26.74 5.02
N ASP A 61 16.87 -27.23 5.26
CA ASP A 61 17.65 -26.83 6.44
C ASP A 61 18.07 -25.36 6.38
N GLN A 62 18.44 -24.85 5.20
CA GLN A 62 18.79 -23.43 5.02
C GLN A 62 17.57 -22.54 5.23
N TYR A 63 16.40 -22.97 4.76
CA TYR A 63 15.14 -22.26 4.99
C TYR A 63 14.76 -22.23 6.48
N ASN A 64 14.88 -23.36 7.17
CA ASN A 64 14.60 -23.42 8.60
C ASN A 64 15.56 -22.54 9.41
N ALA A 65 16.85 -22.51 9.05
CA ALA A 65 17.82 -21.61 9.66
C ALA A 65 17.47 -20.13 9.42
N PHE A 66 17.07 -19.78 8.19
CA PHE A 66 16.62 -18.44 7.84
C PHE A 66 15.39 -18.01 8.64
N VAL A 67 14.36 -18.86 8.69
CA VAL A 67 13.14 -18.58 9.46
C VAL A 67 13.45 -18.44 10.94
N SER A 68 14.24 -19.36 11.51
CA SER A 68 14.60 -19.31 12.94
C SER A 68 15.33 -18.01 13.31
N ARG A 69 16.29 -17.58 12.49
CA ARG A 69 17.06 -16.35 12.70
C ARG A 69 16.20 -15.10 12.57
N ASN A 70 15.34 -15.03 11.56
CA ASN A 70 14.58 -13.83 11.20
C ASN A 70 13.11 -13.86 11.63
N GLN A 71 12.69 -14.82 12.47
CA GLN A 71 11.28 -15.06 12.82
C GLN A 71 10.52 -13.80 13.27
N ARG A 72 11.19 -12.90 14.01
CA ARG A 72 10.57 -11.65 14.49
C ARG A 72 10.25 -10.70 13.35
N ASP A 73 11.21 -10.52 12.44
CA ASP A 73 11.06 -9.66 11.26
C ASP A 73 10.04 -10.24 10.28
N LEU A 74 10.05 -11.56 10.07
CA LEU A 74 9.09 -12.27 9.23
C LEU A 74 7.65 -12.14 9.77
N ALA A 75 7.48 -12.31 11.08
CA ALA A 75 6.18 -12.17 11.73
C ALA A 75 5.69 -10.71 11.71
N GLN A 76 6.60 -9.74 11.87
CA GLN A 76 6.26 -8.32 11.73
C GLN A 76 5.82 -7.99 10.30
N ALA A 77 6.58 -8.43 9.29
CA ALA A 77 6.22 -8.22 7.89
C ALA A 77 4.84 -8.83 7.57
N PHE A 78 4.56 -10.05 8.02
CA PHE A 78 3.24 -10.66 7.84
C PHE A 78 2.12 -9.80 8.44
N ARG A 79 2.26 -9.33 9.69
CA ARG A 79 1.25 -8.46 10.33
C ARG A 79 1.06 -7.14 9.59
N THR A 80 2.13 -6.56 9.04
CA THR A 80 2.04 -5.33 8.24
C THR A 80 1.29 -5.57 6.93
N VAL A 81 1.56 -6.68 6.23
CA VAL A 81 0.83 -7.05 5.01
C VAL A 81 -0.65 -7.35 5.32
N GLU A 82 -0.93 -8.06 6.40
CA GLU A 82 -2.30 -8.30 6.88
C GLU A 82 -3.03 -6.98 7.18
N ALA A 83 -2.37 -6.05 7.88
CA ALA A 83 -2.92 -4.74 8.17
C ALA A 83 -3.22 -3.94 6.90
N HIS A 84 -2.35 -4.01 5.88
CA HIS A 84 -2.60 -3.39 4.58
C HIS A 84 -3.90 -3.91 3.95
N PHE A 85 -4.06 -5.22 3.82
CA PHE A 85 -5.26 -5.78 3.18
C PHE A 85 -6.53 -5.49 3.99
N LYS A 86 -6.46 -5.50 5.33
CA LYS A 86 -7.58 -5.08 6.19
C LYS A 86 -7.91 -3.60 6.03
N ARG A 87 -6.90 -2.74 5.88
CA ARG A 87 -7.07 -1.29 5.66
C ARG A 87 -7.75 -1.00 4.32
N VAL A 88 -7.35 -1.69 3.25
CA VAL A 88 -7.85 -1.44 1.88
C VAL A 88 -9.20 -2.11 1.63
N HIS A 89 -9.44 -3.31 2.17
CA HIS A 89 -10.63 -4.11 1.85
C HIS A 89 -11.58 -4.35 3.04
N GLY A 90 -11.24 -3.89 4.24
CA GLY A 90 -11.97 -4.20 5.48
C GLY A 90 -11.61 -5.59 6.04
N ASN A 91 -12.06 -5.92 7.25
CA ASN A 91 -11.57 -7.10 7.99
C ASN A 91 -11.80 -8.44 7.26
N SER A 92 -13.04 -8.73 6.84
CA SER A 92 -13.38 -10.03 6.25
C SER A 92 -12.80 -10.21 4.85
N GLN A 93 -12.94 -9.20 3.99
CA GLN A 93 -12.39 -9.28 2.63
C GLN A 93 -10.88 -9.13 2.64
N GLY A 94 -10.31 -8.37 3.57
CA GLY A 94 -8.87 -8.21 3.74
C GLY A 94 -8.17 -9.54 4.00
N GLN A 95 -8.74 -10.41 4.85
CA GLN A 95 -8.17 -11.75 5.05
C GLN A 95 -8.15 -12.57 3.75
N ARG A 96 -9.25 -12.55 2.98
CA ARG A 96 -9.31 -13.25 1.68
C ARG A 96 -8.29 -12.70 0.69
N GLN A 97 -8.10 -11.38 0.65
CA GLN A 97 -7.10 -10.78 -0.24
C GLN A 97 -5.66 -11.08 0.20
N LEU A 98 -5.39 -11.16 1.51
CA LEU A 98 -4.12 -11.63 2.04
C LEU A 98 -3.82 -13.07 1.59
N ASP A 99 -4.77 -13.98 1.77
CA ASP A 99 -4.61 -15.39 1.39
C ASP A 99 -4.38 -15.51 -0.13
N ASN A 100 -5.18 -14.80 -0.93
CA ASN A 100 -5.01 -14.71 -2.38
C ASN A 100 -3.62 -14.21 -2.76
N TYR A 101 -3.13 -13.15 -2.11
CA TYR A 101 -1.80 -12.59 -2.38
C TYR A 101 -0.70 -13.61 -2.07
N ILE A 102 -0.75 -14.29 -0.93
CA ILE A 102 0.26 -15.29 -0.54
C ILE A 102 0.27 -16.45 -1.54
N THR A 103 -0.90 -16.95 -1.94
CA THR A 103 -1.01 -18.00 -2.95
C THR A 103 -0.48 -17.55 -4.31
N GLN A 104 -0.85 -16.35 -4.77
CA GLN A 104 -0.36 -15.82 -6.05
C GLN A 104 1.15 -15.63 -6.03
N LEU A 105 1.73 -15.14 -4.93
CA LEU A 105 3.16 -14.95 -4.77
C LEU A 105 3.93 -16.28 -4.90
N ALA A 106 3.50 -17.32 -4.17
CA ALA A 106 4.12 -18.63 -4.25
C ALA A 106 4.00 -19.25 -5.65
N ASN A 107 2.84 -19.11 -6.29
CA ASN A 107 2.61 -19.61 -7.64
C ASN A 107 3.46 -18.88 -8.69
N ALA A 108 3.53 -17.55 -8.62
CA ALA A 108 4.31 -16.74 -9.55
C ALA A 108 5.81 -17.08 -9.45
N GLN A 109 6.33 -17.24 -8.24
CA GLN A 109 7.73 -17.62 -8.01
C GLN A 109 8.04 -19.08 -8.38
N SER A 110 7.08 -19.98 -8.18
CA SER A 110 7.21 -21.37 -8.64
C SER A 110 7.24 -21.43 -10.17
N GLN A 111 6.38 -20.65 -10.84
CA GLN A 111 6.35 -20.56 -12.30
C GLN A 111 7.63 -19.95 -12.85
N ASP A 112 8.13 -18.87 -12.26
CA ASP A 112 9.42 -18.28 -12.62
C ASP A 112 10.56 -19.30 -12.48
N GLY A 113 10.56 -20.11 -11.41
CA GLY A 113 11.51 -21.20 -11.25
C GLY A 113 11.38 -22.30 -12.31
N ILE A 114 10.16 -22.65 -12.72
CA ILE A 114 9.91 -23.59 -13.82
C ILE A 114 10.46 -23.03 -15.14
N ASP A 115 10.24 -21.73 -15.41
CA ASP A 115 10.69 -21.07 -16.63
C ASP A 115 12.23 -21.00 -16.71
N GLN A 116 12.92 -20.93 -15.57
CA GLN A 116 14.38 -21.04 -15.47
C GLN A 116 14.91 -22.48 -15.67
N GLY A 117 14.06 -23.49 -15.52
CA GLY A 117 14.41 -24.90 -15.69
C GLY A 117 15.61 -25.34 -14.81
N THR A 118 16.60 -25.98 -15.43
CA THR A 118 17.77 -26.51 -14.71
C THR A 118 18.64 -25.43 -14.06
N PHE A 119 18.54 -24.16 -14.48
CA PHE A 119 19.32 -23.06 -13.92
C PHE A 119 18.74 -22.51 -12.61
N PHE A 120 17.48 -22.83 -12.30
CA PHE A 120 16.80 -22.28 -11.13
C PHE A 120 17.60 -22.48 -9.84
N CYS A 121 18.00 -23.72 -9.55
CA CYS A 121 18.67 -24.04 -8.29
C CYS A 121 20.05 -23.37 -8.17
N SER A 122 20.83 -23.27 -9.25
CA SER A 122 22.10 -22.55 -9.22
C SER A 122 21.92 -21.05 -9.01
N ASN A 123 20.82 -20.48 -9.50
CA ASN A 123 20.54 -19.05 -9.40
C ASN A 123 19.98 -18.66 -8.02
N VAL A 124 19.07 -19.46 -7.47
CA VAL A 124 18.34 -19.12 -6.24
C VAL A 124 19.08 -19.54 -4.97
N THR A 125 19.88 -20.62 -4.98
CA THR A 125 20.54 -21.11 -3.76
C THR A 125 21.47 -20.08 -3.08
N PRO A 126 22.24 -19.24 -3.82
CA PRO A 126 23.03 -18.17 -3.21
C PRO A 126 22.22 -17.17 -2.37
N LEU A 127 20.92 -17.04 -2.63
CA LEU A 127 20.03 -16.12 -1.92
C LEU A 127 19.90 -16.46 -0.44
N PHE A 128 19.99 -17.73 -0.04
CA PHE A 128 19.99 -18.12 1.37
C PHE A 128 21.15 -17.47 2.14
N LYS A 129 22.36 -17.47 1.55
CA LYS A 129 23.53 -16.84 2.17
C LYS A 129 23.34 -15.34 2.32
N GLN A 130 22.81 -14.67 1.29
CA GLN A 130 22.53 -13.24 1.31
C GLN A 130 21.49 -12.91 2.40
N ALA A 131 20.37 -13.63 2.41
CA ALA A 131 19.31 -13.44 3.39
C ALA A 131 19.76 -13.73 4.84
N MET A 132 20.65 -14.71 5.04
CA MET A 132 21.21 -15.04 6.35
C MET A 132 22.19 -14.00 6.89
N ALA A 133 22.84 -13.24 6.00
CA ALA A 133 23.72 -12.13 6.39
C ALA A 133 22.93 -10.94 6.96
N GLU A 134 21.64 -10.85 6.65
CA GLU A 134 20.79 -9.73 7.03
C GLU A 134 19.90 -10.02 8.25
N THR A 135 19.57 -8.94 8.94
CA THR A 135 18.51 -8.87 9.95
C THR A 135 17.80 -7.53 9.81
N GLY A 136 16.53 -7.47 10.20
CA GLY A 136 15.70 -6.29 10.10
C GLY A 136 14.96 -6.17 8.76
N PRO A 137 13.72 -5.65 8.74
CA PRO A 137 12.86 -5.69 7.55
C PRO A 137 13.43 -4.99 6.33
N ALA A 138 14.10 -3.84 6.51
CA ALA A 138 14.63 -3.05 5.40
C ALA A 138 15.76 -3.77 4.66
N ARG A 139 16.64 -4.47 5.39
CA ARG A 139 17.76 -5.19 4.78
C ARG A 139 17.29 -6.47 4.10
N LEU A 140 16.38 -7.21 4.74
CA LEU A 140 15.71 -8.36 4.13
C LEU A 140 14.94 -7.96 2.86
N ALA A 141 14.21 -6.84 2.87
CA ALA A 141 13.56 -6.31 1.67
C ALA A 141 14.55 -5.95 0.56
N SER A 142 15.72 -5.41 0.91
CA SER A 142 16.74 -5.08 -0.08
C SER A 142 17.28 -6.30 -0.82
N VAL A 143 17.36 -7.47 -0.16
CA VAL A 143 17.74 -8.74 -0.79
C VAL A 143 16.71 -9.16 -1.85
N SER A 144 15.42 -9.01 -1.56
CA SER A 144 14.34 -9.25 -2.54
C SER A 144 14.49 -8.34 -3.76
N TYR A 145 14.62 -7.03 -3.52
CA TYR A 145 14.75 -6.02 -4.56
C TYR A 145 15.98 -6.24 -5.45
N GLN A 146 17.16 -6.44 -4.84
CA GLN A 146 18.42 -6.65 -5.58
C GLN A 146 18.42 -7.94 -6.40
N SER A 147 17.64 -8.94 -5.97
CA SER A 147 17.51 -10.22 -6.67
C SER A 147 16.40 -10.22 -7.72
N ASN A 148 15.70 -9.09 -7.92
CA ASN A 148 14.58 -8.94 -8.83
C ASN A 148 13.52 -10.05 -8.67
N LEU A 149 13.16 -10.39 -7.42
CA LEU A 149 12.18 -11.44 -7.16
C LEU A 149 10.81 -11.06 -7.72
N VAL A 150 10.10 -12.05 -8.26
CA VAL A 150 8.73 -11.85 -8.76
C VAL A 150 7.79 -11.56 -7.59
N VAL A 151 7.06 -10.44 -7.70
CA VAL A 151 6.01 -10.02 -6.75
C VAL A 151 4.73 -9.71 -7.55
N PRO A 152 3.67 -10.54 -7.46
CA PRO A 152 2.43 -10.35 -8.21
C PRO A 152 1.50 -9.36 -7.51
N TYR A 153 2.04 -8.21 -7.11
CA TYR A 153 1.30 -7.12 -6.49
C TYR A 153 1.95 -5.79 -6.87
N ALA A 154 1.15 -4.79 -7.21
CA ALA A 154 1.67 -3.46 -7.54
C ALA A 154 2.32 -2.84 -6.31
N LEU A 155 3.64 -2.58 -6.39
CA LEU A 155 4.42 -2.06 -5.28
C LEU A 155 4.44 -0.52 -5.21
N ASP A 156 3.48 0.13 -5.86
CA ASP A 156 3.36 1.58 -5.93
C ASP A 156 3.05 2.16 -4.55
N THR A 157 3.87 3.10 -4.10
CA THR A 157 3.69 3.76 -2.82
C THR A 157 2.80 4.99 -2.94
N CYS A 158 2.04 5.29 -1.91
CA CYS A 158 1.33 6.56 -1.79
C CYS A 158 2.36 7.69 -1.64
N ASP A 159 2.74 8.34 -2.74
CA ASP A 159 3.55 9.55 -2.66
C ASP A 159 2.78 10.59 -1.85
N ALA A 160 3.44 11.19 -0.85
CA ALA A 160 2.85 12.22 0.01
C ALA A 160 2.61 13.56 -0.72
N ALA A 161 2.80 13.63 -2.04
CA ALA A 161 2.70 14.87 -2.82
C ALA A 161 1.91 14.68 -4.12
N ALA A 162 0.61 14.41 -4.00
CA ALA A 162 -0.33 15.00 -4.93
C ALA A 162 -0.73 16.37 -4.37
N THR A 163 0.15 17.38 -4.47
CA THR A 163 -0.35 18.76 -4.47
C THR A 163 -1.27 18.86 -5.69
N PRO A 164 -2.58 19.12 -5.54
CA PRO A 164 -3.44 19.24 -6.71
C PRO A 164 -2.90 20.39 -7.54
N ALA A 165 -2.44 20.08 -8.76
CA ALA A 165 -2.10 21.09 -9.74
C ALA A 165 -3.32 22.01 -9.87
N ARG A 166 -3.17 23.26 -9.43
CA ARG A 166 -4.20 24.28 -9.54
C ARG A 166 -4.53 24.41 -11.03
N GLN A 167 -5.65 23.81 -11.44
CA GLN A 167 -6.16 23.95 -12.79
C GLN A 167 -6.37 25.45 -13.04
N THR A 168 -5.48 26.03 -13.85
CA THR A 168 -5.59 27.41 -14.26
C THR A 168 -6.72 27.44 -15.28
N THR A 169 -7.90 27.88 -14.84
CA THR A 169 -9.04 28.07 -15.73
C THR A 169 -8.64 29.07 -16.82
N PRO A 170 -8.77 28.73 -18.12
CA PRO A 170 -8.46 29.69 -19.17
C PRO A 170 -9.46 30.85 -19.09
N ALA A 171 -8.93 32.08 -18.95
CA ALA A 171 -9.74 33.28 -19.03
C ALA A 171 -10.43 33.35 -20.40
N ARG A 172 -11.76 33.34 -20.41
CA ARG A 172 -12.60 33.46 -21.60
C ARG A 172 -12.30 34.78 -22.30
N ARG A 173 -11.59 34.74 -23.42
CA ARG A 173 -11.33 35.87 -24.31
C ARG A 173 -12.66 36.39 -24.86
N ALA A 174 -13.13 37.52 -24.34
CA ALA A 174 -14.31 38.22 -24.86
C ALA A 174 -13.98 38.77 -26.26
N ASN A 175 -14.62 38.22 -27.29
CA ASN A 175 -14.49 38.71 -28.66
C ASN A 175 -15.34 39.98 -28.81
N ARG A 176 -14.68 41.12 -29.05
CA ARG A 176 -15.31 42.41 -29.36
C ARG A 176 -15.82 42.37 -30.81
N THR A 177 -17.12 42.21 -31.01
CA THR A 177 -17.74 42.39 -32.32
C THR A 177 -17.79 43.89 -32.62
N ARG A 178 -17.00 44.33 -33.60
CA ARG A 178 -16.99 45.70 -34.11
C ARG A 178 -18.12 45.84 -35.14
N THR A 179 -19.25 46.40 -34.74
CA THR A 179 -20.34 46.77 -35.65
C THR A 179 -19.87 47.96 -36.49
N ALA A 180 -19.78 47.76 -37.81
CA ALA A 180 -19.67 48.84 -38.79
C ALA A 180 -21.00 48.91 -39.53
N SER A 181 -21.72 50.02 -39.37
CA SER A 181 -22.90 50.35 -40.17
C SER A 181 -22.62 51.62 -40.95
N ARG A 182 -23.02 51.57 -42.21
CA ARG A 182 -23.03 52.64 -43.21
C ARG A 182 -24.03 53.73 -42.86
#